data_AF-A0A1J4N9H3-F1
#
_entry.id   AF-A0A1J4N9H3-F1
#
_cell.length_a   1.000
_cell.length_b   1.000
_cell.length_c   1.000
_cell.angle_alpha   90.00
_cell.angle_beta   90.00
_cell.angle_gamma   90.00
#
_symmetry.space_group_name_H-M   'P 1'
#
loop_
_entity.id
_entity.type
_entity.pdbx_description
1 polymer ?
#
loop_
_entity_poly.entity_id
_entity_poly.type
_entity_poly.pdbx_seq_one_letter_code
_entity_poly.pdbx_strand_id
1 'polypeptide(L)'
;MASDVERRAGTVWAMDVFLDHDEGTVRAEAKLHAGGRQDLVGTGEAGLCPGQDLATGEELAASRALERLAAALLTDARQRIDGSGPQGSAKPAQRARPLRSVPRMLVGTDRPFRITPAIDWSVAHAGTSGLGIELCHVVDDAGPAWERTLRTSVSDANDEMAELVEEVREQHHGVNVTSSVLVGSESAFLARSTERELVVIGRADVAGEDGSYVGATAMTIAQDASVPIVVVPSGWSPHPDAERPVMVAIDALEPHLEAVEFALAYAHWRGLPLLAVSVWESPTGPDARMLLVGDEEWMERISDGLDAAVRPLRALYPDVSVTQRSPRGVPVDIILRLAEEASLLVVGRPGHGRHWRMPLGSVSRRVLHRAAVPVAVIPADWHAMDSAMPRRSPS
;
A
#
# COMPACT_ATOMS: atom_id res chain seq x y z
N MET A 1 -43.97 15.03 13.72
CA MET A 1 -43.39 14.39 12.51
C MET A 1 -42.15 15.21 12.19
N ALA A 2 -41.01 14.88 12.82
CA ALA A 2 -39.97 13.96 12.33
C ALA A 2 -39.24 14.58 11.11
N SER A 3 -37.93 14.78 11.09
CA SER A 3 -36.86 14.01 11.74
C SER A 3 -35.55 14.80 11.85
N ASP A 4 -34.84 14.50 12.94
CA ASP A 4 -33.42 14.68 13.21
C ASP A 4 -32.49 14.74 12.00
N VAL A 5 -31.74 15.84 11.92
CA VAL A 5 -30.40 15.88 11.32
C VAL A 5 -29.44 16.04 12.49
N GLU A 6 -28.96 14.92 13.02
CA GLU A 6 -27.90 14.88 14.03
C GLU A 6 -26.67 15.63 13.50
N ARG A 7 -26.45 16.84 14.04
CA ARG A 7 -25.14 17.48 14.04
C ARG A 7 -24.21 16.57 14.83
N ARG A 8 -23.35 15.81 14.16
CA ARG A 8 -22.16 15.23 14.81
C ARG A 8 -21.30 16.40 15.28
N ALA A 9 -21.46 16.76 16.54
CA ALA A 9 -20.59 17.69 17.23
C ALA A 9 -19.18 17.08 17.27
N GLY A 10 -18.29 17.59 16.42
CA GLY A 10 -16.86 17.31 16.57
C GLY A 10 -16.41 17.94 17.88
N THR A 11 -16.02 17.13 18.85
CA THR A 11 -15.36 17.63 20.05
C THR A 11 -14.01 18.19 19.63
N VAL A 12 -13.83 19.51 19.75
CA VAL A 12 -12.53 20.16 19.57
C VAL A 12 -11.70 19.87 20.82
N TRP A 13 -10.54 19.26 20.63
CA TRP A 13 -9.57 19.00 21.68
C TRP A 13 -8.47 20.05 21.60
N ALA A 14 -8.17 20.70 22.73
CA ALA A 14 -7.05 21.65 22.85
C ALA A 14 -5.98 21.02 23.75
N MET A 15 -4.70 21.19 23.42
CA MET A 15 -3.58 20.64 24.17
C MET A 15 -2.62 21.76 24.60
N ASP A 16 -2.44 21.93 25.90
CA ASP A 16 -1.38 22.77 26.44
C ASP A 16 -0.17 21.89 26.75
N VAL A 17 1.00 22.25 26.21
CA VAL A 17 2.25 21.53 26.47
C VAL A 17 3.19 22.45 27.25
N PHE A 18 3.67 21.98 28.39
CA PHE A 18 4.62 22.64 29.26
C PHE A 18 5.94 21.87 29.21
N LEU A 19 7.04 22.57 28.94
CA LEU A 19 8.39 22.04 29.04
C LEU A 19 9.05 22.69 30.23
N ASP A 20 9.43 21.88 31.22
CA ASP A 20 10.20 22.30 32.38
C ASP A 20 11.64 21.80 32.25
N HIS A 21 12.59 22.70 32.47
CA HIS A 21 14.01 22.46 32.32
C HIS A 21 14.64 22.51 33.72
N ASP A 22 15.10 21.36 34.21
CA ASP A 22 15.85 21.23 35.47
C ASP A 22 17.25 20.68 35.17
N GLU A 23 18.24 20.94 36.03
CA GLU A 23 19.66 20.65 35.78
C GLU A 23 19.90 19.18 35.33
N GLY A 24 19.99 18.96 34.00
CA GLY A 24 20.25 17.64 33.42
C GLY A 24 19.03 16.86 32.91
N THR A 25 17.81 17.38 33.04
CA THR A 25 16.56 16.71 32.63
C THR A 25 15.53 17.68 32.07
N VAL A 26 14.88 17.28 30.98
CA VAL A 26 13.71 17.99 30.43
C VAL A 26 12.46 17.18 30.71
N ARG A 27 11.47 17.83 31.32
CA ARG A 27 10.15 17.26 31.62
C ARG A 27 9.11 17.92 30.72
N ALA A 28 8.42 17.12 29.93
CA ALA A 28 7.26 17.54 29.16
C ALA A 28 5.98 17.11 29.86
N GLU A 29 5.09 18.06 30.14
CA GLU A 29 3.74 17.81 30.64
C GLU A 29 2.75 18.31 29.60
N ALA A 30 1.75 17.51 29.25
CA ALA A 30 0.65 17.99 28.40
C ALA A 30 -0.69 17.80 29.06
N LYS A 31 -1.53 18.82 28.93
CA LYS A 31 -2.90 18.87 29.44
C LYS A 31 -3.83 18.96 28.25
N LEU A 32 -4.70 17.97 28.12
CA LEU A 32 -5.66 17.88 27.04
C LEU A 32 -7.06 18.24 27.54
N HIS A 33 -7.71 19.18 26.86
CA HIS A 33 -9.01 19.73 27.19
C HIS A 33 -10.05 19.30 26.15
N ALA A 34 -11.20 18.82 26.60
CA ALA A 34 -12.37 18.56 25.78
C ALA A 34 -13.58 19.32 26.32
N GLY A 35 -14.20 20.17 25.51
CA GLY A 35 -15.49 20.79 25.86
C GLY A 35 -15.52 21.55 27.19
N GLY A 36 -14.40 22.10 27.65
CA GLY A 36 -14.28 22.84 28.91
C GLY A 36 -14.02 21.99 30.16
N ARG A 37 -13.79 20.68 30.04
CA ARG A 37 -13.33 19.80 31.12
C ARG A 37 -11.89 19.33 30.89
N GLN A 38 -11.10 19.32 31.96
CA GLN A 38 -9.76 18.72 32.01
C GLN A 38 -9.92 17.20 32.12
N ASP A 39 -9.65 16.48 31.05
CA ASP A 39 -9.88 15.03 31.04
C ASP A 39 -8.58 14.22 31.04
N LEU A 40 -7.44 14.73 30.55
CA LEU A 40 -6.21 13.95 30.41
C LEU A 40 -4.95 14.78 30.73
N VAL A 41 -4.09 14.24 31.60
CA VAL A 41 -2.76 14.77 31.93
C VAL A 41 -1.73 13.68 31.65
N GLY A 42 -0.76 13.98 30.80
CA GLY A 42 0.37 13.10 30.52
C GLY A 42 1.68 13.78 30.91
N THR A 43 2.68 12.96 31.27
CA THR A 43 4.05 13.44 31.54
C THR A 43 5.06 12.54 30.83
N GLY A 44 6.06 13.13 30.19
CA GLY A 44 7.25 12.45 29.69
C GLY A 44 8.50 13.14 30.21
N GLU A 45 9.47 12.38 30.69
CA GLU A 45 10.75 12.90 31.19
C GLU A 45 11.90 12.28 30.39
N ALA A 46 12.92 13.06 30.08
CA ALA A 46 14.16 12.56 29.47
C ALA A 46 15.38 13.34 29.99
N GLY A 47 16.46 12.61 30.29
CA GLY A 47 17.74 13.19 30.68
C GLY A 47 18.59 13.61 29.48
N LEU A 48 19.49 14.58 29.71
CA LEU A 48 20.50 14.97 28.74
C LEU A 48 21.42 13.79 28.40
N CYS A 49 21.72 13.60 27.11
CA CYS A 49 22.68 12.59 26.69
C CYS A 49 24.11 12.99 27.08
N PRO A 50 24.87 12.15 27.80
CA PRO A 50 26.24 12.48 28.17
C PRO A 50 27.13 12.66 26.94
N GLY A 51 27.87 13.77 26.88
CA GLY A 51 28.83 14.08 25.81
C GLY A 51 28.30 14.96 24.67
N GLN A 52 27.08 15.51 24.78
CA GLN A 52 26.53 16.48 23.83
C GLN A 52 26.66 17.91 24.38
N ASP A 53 26.74 18.90 23.48
CA ASP A 53 26.63 20.32 23.86
C ASP A 53 25.25 20.60 24.49
N LEU A 54 25.19 21.52 25.47
CA LEU A 54 24.02 21.73 26.32
C LEU A 54 22.75 22.04 25.51
N ALA A 55 22.86 22.92 24.50
CA ALA A 55 21.72 23.32 23.67
C ALA A 55 21.15 22.15 22.86
N THR A 56 22.01 21.35 22.22
CA THR A 56 21.59 20.15 21.47
C THR A 56 21.07 19.05 22.40
N GLY A 57 21.66 18.92 23.59
CA GLY A 57 21.21 17.98 24.61
C GLY A 57 19.80 18.31 25.10
N GLU A 58 19.50 19.59 25.34
CA GLU A 58 18.19 20.07 25.80
C GLU A 58 17.10 19.86 24.75
N GLU A 59 17.38 20.13 23.47
CA GLU A 59 16.44 19.89 22.37
C GLU A 59 16.14 18.39 22.19
N LEU A 60 17.17 17.53 22.28
CA LEU A 60 17.01 16.07 22.18
C LEU A 60 16.22 15.49 23.37
N ALA A 61 16.46 16.03 24.57
CA ALA A 61 15.73 15.67 25.78
C ALA A 61 14.26 16.13 25.68
N ALA A 62 13.99 17.34 25.19
CA ALA A 62 12.63 17.82 24.94
C ALA A 62 11.88 16.94 23.93
N SER A 63 12.51 16.57 22.81
CA SER A 63 11.92 15.68 21.81
C SER A 63 11.54 14.31 22.38
N ARG A 64 12.45 13.67 23.13
CA ARG A 64 12.18 12.37 23.79
C ARG A 64 11.12 12.48 24.89
N ALA A 65 11.09 13.59 25.62
CA ALA A 65 10.05 13.86 26.60
C ALA A 65 8.67 13.96 25.92
N LEU A 66 8.60 14.63 24.76
CA LEU A 66 7.37 14.72 23.94
C LEU A 66 6.95 13.38 23.33
N GLU A 67 7.88 12.55 22.85
CA GLU A 67 7.57 11.20 22.36
C GLU A 67 6.98 10.32 23.46
N ARG A 68 7.59 10.34 24.66
CA ARG A 68 7.09 9.60 25.84
C ARG A 68 5.73 10.09 26.28
N LEU A 69 5.52 11.41 26.23
CA LEU A 69 4.24 12.05 26.52
C LEU A 69 3.15 11.62 25.52
N ALA A 70 3.44 11.62 24.22
CA ALA A 70 2.52 11.19 23.18
C ALA A 70 2.15 9.70 23.36
N ALA A 71 3.14 8.85 23.63
CA ALA A 71 2.90 7.43 23.92
C ALA A 71 2.02 7.22 25.16
N ALA A 72 2.24 8.00 26.23
CA ALA A 72 1.44 7.95 27.45
C ALA A 72 -0.01 8.39 27.21
N LEU A 73 -0.23 9.49 26.50
CA LEU A 73 -1.57 10.00 26.18
C LEU A 73 -2.35 9.06 25.26
N LEU A 74 -1.69 8.47 24.26
CA LEU A 74 -2.31 7.47 23.38
C LEU A 74 -2.67 6.20 24.15
N THR A 75 -1.85 5.80 25.14
CA THR A 75 -2.13 4.65 25.99
C THR A 75 -3.33 4.91 26.91
N ASP A 76 -3.40 6.07 27.58
CA ASP A 76 -4.51 6.41 28.46
C ASP A 76 -5.82 6.62 27.68
N ALA A 77 -5.76 7.31 26.53
CA ALA A 77 -6.91 7.45 25.63
C ALA A 77 -7.44 6.08 25.19
N ARG A 78 -6.56 5.14 24.86
CA ARG A 78 -6.92 3.77 24.51
C ARG A 78 -7.56 3.02 25.68
N GLN A 79 -6.98 3.10 26.88
CA GLN A 79 -7.54 2.45 28.08
C GLN A 79 -8.95 2.95 28.43
N ARG A 80 -9.22 4.26 28.23
CA ARG A 80 -10.53 4.85 28.46
C ARG A 80 -11.55 4.51 27.38
N ILE A 81 -11.13 4.45 26.11
CA ILE A 81 -11.97 3.94 25.01
C ILE A 81 -12.34 2.48 25.25
N ASP A 82 -11.38 1.68 25.74
CA ASP A 82 -11.54 0.26 26.02
C ASP A 82 -12.17 -0.03 27.41
N GLY A 83 -12.67 1.00 28.11
CA GLY A 83 -13.43 0.87 29.37
C GLY A 83 -12.65 0.31 30.58
N SER A 84 -11.32 0.30 30.51
CA SER A 84 -10.47 -0.35 31.50
C SER A 84 -9.87 0.68 32.48
N GLY A 85 -10.64 1.04 33.52
CA GLY A 85 -10.05 1.66 34.71
C GLY A 85 -9.13 0.68 35.46
N PRO A 86 -8.20 1.16 36.30
CA PRO A 86 -7.15 0.33 36.84
C PRO A 86 -7.71 -0.58 37.95
N GLN A 87 -7.86 -1.88 37.68
CA GLN A 87 -7.77 -2.92 38.69
C GLN A 87 -7.54 -4.32 38.09
N GLY A 88 -6.50 -5.00 38.58
CA GLY A 88 -6.51 -6.44 38.84
C GLY A 88 -6.25 -7.40 37.67
N SER A 89 -4.99 -7.79 37.49
CA SER A 89 -4.52 -9.12 37.08
C SER A 89 -5.49 -10.03 36.28
N ALA A 90 -5.28 -10.14 34.96
CA ALA A 90 -5.80 -11.26 34.17
C ALA A 90 -4.88 -11.61 32.98
N LYS A 91 -4.85 -12.91 32.67
CA LYS A 91 -4.10 -13.66 31.65
C LYS A 91 -4.01 -13.00 30.24
N PRO A 92 -3.05 -13.40 29.39
CA PRO A 92 -2.80 -12.77 28.10
C PRO A 92 -4.02 -12.93 27.18
N ALA A 93 -4.73 -11.82 26.96
CA ALA A 93 -5.87 -11.76 26.08
C ALA A 93 -5.39 -11.79 24.61
N GLN A 94 -6.00 -12.69 23.84
CA GLN A 94 -5.95 -12.72 22.39
C GLN A 94 -6.16 -11.31 21.82
N ARG A 95 -5.31 -10.94 20.85
CA ARG A 95 -5.36 -9.68 20.10
C ARG A 95 -6.79 -9.31 19.72
N ALA A 96 -7.39 -8.37 20.45
CA ALA A 96 -8.66 -7.76 20.09
C ALA A 96 -8.43 -6.90 18.83
N ARG A 97 -9.17 -7.22 17.76
CA ARG A 97 -9.15 -6.49 16.48
C ARG A 97 -9.83 -5.13 16.72
N PRO A 98 -9.15 -3.99 16.46
CA PRO A 98 -9.74 -2.67 16.71
C PRO A 98 -10.98 -2.44 15.83
N LEU A 99 -11.92 -1.65 16.35
CA LEU A 99 -13.16 -1.23 15.67
C LEU A 99 -12.82 -0.77 14.24
N ARG A 100 -13.41 -1.43 13.24
CA ARG A 100 -13.02 -1.28 11.82
C ARG A 100 -13.20 0.16 11.35
N SER A 101 -12.10 0.89 11.25
CA SER A 101 -11.99 2.00 10.30
C SER A 101 -12.35 1.48 8.90
N VAL A 102 -12.98 2.32 8.07
CA VAL A 102 -13.26 1.95 6.67
C VAL A 102 -11.94 1.50 6.04
N PRO A 103 -11.86 0.31 5.44
CA PRO A 103 -10.65 -0.16 4.78
C PRO A 103 -10.21 0.84 3.71
N ARG A 104 -8.91 1.13 3.64
CA ARG A 104 -8.36 2.17 2.77
C ARG A 104 -7.23 1.65 1.90
N MET A 105 -7.14 2.21 0.70
CA MET A 105 -5.94 2.17 -0.12
C MET A 105 -5.03 3.35 0.21
N LEU A 106 -3.72 3.13 0.17
CA LEU A 106 -2.70 4.17 0.34
C LEU A 106 -2.13 4.53 -1.02
N VAL A 107 -2.21 5.80 -1.40
CA VAL A 107 -1.77 6.29 -2.71
C VAL A 107 -0.56 7.18 -2.52
N GLY A 108 0.60 6.77 -3.05
CA GLY A 108 1.81 7.57 -3.01
C GLY A 108 1.70 8.78 -3.95
N THR A 109 2.04 9.96 -3.44
CA THR A 109 2.01 11.22 -4.18
C THR A 109 3.34 11.97 -4.05
N ASP A 110 3.82 12.50 -5.18
CA ASP A 110 5.03 13.31 -5.25
C ASP A 110 4.70 14.75 -5.67
N ARG A 111 5.58 15.69 -5.30
CA ARG A 111 5.46 17.09 -5.71
C ARG A 111 5.89 17.29 -7.18
N PRO A 112 5.31 18.27 -7.90
CA PRO A 112 4.18 19.10 -7.50
C PRO A 112 2.89 18.27 -7.44
N PHE A 113 2.10 18.49 -6.38
CA PHE A 113 0.85 17.78 -6.17
C PHE A 113 -0.17 18.16 -7.23
N ARG A 114 -0.76 17.13 -7.85
CA ARG A 114 -1.74 17.24 -8.92
C ARG A 114 -2.47 15.91 -9.06
N ILE A 115 -3.61 15.90 -9.72
CA ILE A 115 -4.28 14.67 -10.10
C ILE A 115 -3.40 13.92 -11.10
N THR A 116 -3.11 12.66 -10.79
CA THR A 116 -2.27 11.78 -11.61
C THR A 116 -3.06 10.55 -12.02
N PRO A 117 -2.60 9.80 -13.04
CA PRO A 117 -3.20 8.51 -13.39
C PRO A 117 -3.32 7.54 -12.21
N ALA A 118 -2.39 7.58 -11.25
CA ALA A 118 -2.46 6.78 -10.03
C ALA A 118 -3.64 7.18 -9.13
N ILE A 119 -3.95 8.47 -9.05
CA ILE A 119 -5.13 9.00 -8.36
C ILE A 119 -6.40 8.64 -9.14
N ASP A 120 -6.43 8.84 -10.46
CA ASP A 120 -7.57 8.47 -11.31
C ASP A 120 -7.91 6.98 -11.20
N TRP A 121 -6.88 6.12 -11.21
CA TRP A 121 -7.05 4.68 -11.04
C TRP A 121 -7.61 4.36 -9.66
N SER A 122 -7.07 5.00 -8.61
CA SER A 122 -7.51 4.84 -7.23
C SER A 122 -8.97 5.26 -7.06
N VAL A 123 -9.38 6.38 -7.66
CA VAL A 123 -10.76 6.86 -7.66
C VAL A 123 -11.69 5.88 -8.36
N ALA A 124 -11.33 5.42 -9.56
CA ALA A 124 -12.14 4.44 -10.31
C ALA A 124 -12.26 3.11 -9.54
N HIS A 125 -11.19 2.70 -8.88
CA HIS A 125 -11.18 1.51 -8.01
C HIS A 125 -12.01 1.72 -6.74
N ALA A 126 -11.93 2.89 -6.09
CA ALA A 126 -12.71 3.24 -4.90
C ALA A 126 -14.21 3.29 -5.21
N GLY A 127 -14.62 3.86 -6.34
CA GLY A 127 -16.02 3.95 -6.75
C GLY A 127 -16.70 2.59 -6.91
N THR A 128 -15.93 1.55 -7.26
CA THR A 128 -16.43 0.17 -7.35
C THR A 128 -16.31 -0.59 -6.03
N SER A 129 -15.31 -0.26 -5.19
CA SER A 129 -14.93 -1.10 -4.04
C SER A 129 -15.48 -0.57 -2.73
N GLY A 130 -15.82 0.71 -2.68
CA GLY A 130 -16.12 1.40 -1.43
C GLY A 130 -14.90 1.55 -0.51
N LEU A 131 -13.68 1.24 -0.97
CA LEU A 131 -12.45 1.52 -0.23
C LEU A 131 -12.26 3.04 -0.13
N GLY A 132 -11.86 3.50 1.05
CA GLY A 132 -11.38 4.87 1.22
C GLY A 132 -10.01 5.07 0.56
N ILE A 133 -9.68 6.31 0.22
CA ILE A 133 -8.39 6.70 -0.34
C ILE A 133 -7.63 7.53 0.69
N GLU A 134 -6.37 7.17 0.96
CA GLU A 134 -5.42 8.01 1.68
C GLU A 134 -4.29 8.41 0.73
N LEU A 135 -4.26 9.67 0.30
CA LEU A 135 -3.14 10.26 -0.43
C LEU A 135 -2.00 10.49 0.56
N CYS A 136 -0.81 9.99 0.26
CA CYS A 136 0.31 9.99 1.18
C CYS A 136 1.56 10.53 0.50
N HIS A 137 2.13 11.58 1.09
CA HIS A 137 3.41 12.14 0.71
C HIS A 137 4.44 11.91 1.82
N VAL A 138 5.69 11.63 1.45
CA VAL A 138 6.80 11.55 2.40
C VAL A 138 7.74 12.72 2.15
N VAL A 139 7.93 13.54 3.19
CA VAL A 139 8.94 14.59 3.22
C VAL A 139 10.25 13.97 3.68
N ASP A 140 11.25 14.02 2.80
CA ASP A 140 12.59 13.50 3.05
C ASP A 140 13.23 14.21 4.25
N ASP A 141 13.73 13.42 5.20
CA ASP A 141 14.49 13.87 6.36
C ASP A 141 16.01 13.80 6.17
N ALA A 142 16.48 13.41 4.99
CA ALA A 142 17.89 13.33 4.66
C ALA A 142 18.51 14.72 4.38
N GLY A 143 19.27 15.24 5.34
CA GLY A 143 20.23 16.33 5.08
C GLY A 143 20.52 17.21 6.29
N PRO A 144 21.69 17.87 6.37
CA PRO A 144 22.13 18.59 7.58
C PRO A 144 21.32 19.85 7.96
N ALA A 145 20.37 20.30 7.13
CA ALA A 145 19.51 21.47 7.38
C ALA A 145 18.03 21.10 7.64
N TRP A 146 17.76 19.81 7.87
CA TRP A 146 16.42 19.23 7.94
C TRP A 146 15.57 19.81 9.08
N GLU A 147 16.04 19.89 10.33
CA GLU A 147 15.23 20.33 11.48
C GLU A 147 14.56 21.72 11.33
N ARG A 148 15.26 22.73 10.81
CA ARG A 148 14.69 24.09 10.62
C ARG A 148 13.74 24.17 9.43
N THR A 149 13.97 23.37 8.41
CA THR A 149 13.19 23.43 7.16
C THR A 149 11.98 22.51 7.22
N LEU A 150 12.06 21.41 7.98
CA LEU A 150 11.03 20.36 8.07
C LEU A 150 9.67 20.89 8.51
N ARG A 151 9.59 21.72 9.57
CA ARG A 151 8.28 22.18 10.07
C ARG A 151 7.54 22.96 9.00
N THR A 152 8.24 23.82 8.27
CA THR A 152 7.69 24.56 7.13
C THR A 152 7.38 23.61 5.98
N SER A 153 8.32 22.73 5.59
CA SER A 153 8.10 21.76 4.51
C SER A 153 6.92 20.81 4.74
N VAL A 154 6.70 20.37 5.98
CA VAL A 154 5.57 19.52 6.37
C VAL A 154 4.28 20.33 6.44
N SER A 155 4.30 21.56 6.97
CA SER A 155 3.13 22.44 6.94
C SER A 155 2.70 22.74 5.51
N ASP A 156 3.64 23.19 4.68
CA ASP A 156 3.41 23.49 3.25
C ASP A 156 2.92 22.23 2.52
N ALA A 157 3.51 21.06 2.79
CA ALA A 157 3.03 19.80 2.21
C ALA A 157 1.59 19.48 2.63
N ASN A 158 1.22 19.73 3.88
CA ASN A 158 -0.13 19.48 4.36
C ASN A 158 -1.13 20.43 3.69
N ASP A 159 -0.79 21.70 3.57
CA ASP A 159 -1.64 22.72 2.94
C ASP A 159 -1.84 22.40 1.45
N GLU A 160 -0.76 22.13 0.70
CA GLU A 160 -0.86 21.75 -0.72
C GLU A 160 -1.58 20.40 -0.92
N MET A 161 -1.40 19.43 -0.02
CA MET A 161 -2.14 18.16 -0.08
C MET A 161 -3.62 18.33 0.25
N ALA A 162 -3.99 19.27 1.12
CA ALA A 162 -5.38 19.58 1.39
C ALA A 162 -6.06 20.17 0.16
N GLU A 163 -5.37 21.06 -0.57
CA GLU A 163 -5.84 21.58 -1.86
C GLU A 163 -6.05 20.45 -2.89
N LEU A 164 -5.10 19.52 -3.01
CA LEU A 164 -5.24 18.35 -3.89
C LEU A 164 -6.44 17.47 -3.49
N VAL A 165 -6.67 17.26 -2.19
CA VAL A 165 -7.83 16.47 -1.72
C VAL A 165 -9.15 17.13 -2.12
N GLU A 166 -9.27 18.45 -1.98
CA GLU A 166 -10.47 19.16 -2.41
C GLU A 166 -10.63 19.10 -3.93
N GLU A 167 -9.56 19.28 -4.72
CA GLU A 167 -9.60 19.13 -6.17
C GLU A 167 -10.13 17.74 -6.60
N VAL A 168 -9.64 16.67 -5.96
CA VAL A 168 -10.10 15.29 -6.23
C VAL A 168 -11.58 15.12 -5.86
N ARG A 169 -12.04 15.69 -4.75
CA ARG A 169 -13.45 15.61 -4.31
C ARG A 169 -14.40 16.39 -5.22
N GLU A 170 -13.94 17.52 -5.74
CA GLU A 170 -14.69 18.33 -6.71
C GLU A 170 -14.85 17.60 -8.04
N GLN A 171 -13.79 16.96 -8.54
CA GLN A 171 -13.82 16.22 -9.81
C GLN A 171 -14.49 14.84 -9.69
N HIS A 172 -14.46 14.22 -8.50
CA HIS A 172 -14.96 12.88 -8.28
C HIS A 172 -15.87 12.79 -7.05
N HIS A 173 -17.18 12.83 -7.31
CA HIS A 173 -18.17 12.72 -6.25
C HIS A 173 -18.29 11.29 -5.70
N GLY A 174 -18.49 11.17 -4.38
CA GLY A 174 -18.82 9.91 -3.71
C GLY A 174 -17.63 9.07 -3.24
N VAL A 175 -16.38 9.53 -3.44
CA VAL A 175 -15.19 8.88 -2.88
C VAL A 175 -14.75 9.51 -1.55
N ASN A 176 -14.37 8.68 -0.59
CA ASN A 176 -13.83 9.14 0.69
C ASN A 176 -12.31 9.29 0.58
N VAL A 177 -11.85 10.52 0.38
CA VAL A 177 -10.41 10.85 0.20
C VAL A 177 -9.91 11.60 1.42
N THR A 178 -8.76 11.19 1.94
CA THR A 178 -7.99 11.87 3.01
C THR A 178 -6.54 12.02 2.58
N SER A 179 -5.77 12.89 3.23
CA SER A 179 -4.33 13.01 3.04
C SER A 179 -3.55 12.71 4.33
N SER A 180 -2.29 12.28 4.15
CA SER A 180 -1.29 12.22 5.21
C SER A 180 0.07 12.65 4.68
N VAL A 181 0.81 13.39 5.50
CA VAL A 181 2.21 13.75 5.24
C VAL A 181 3.07 13.06 6.29
N LEU A 182 3.99 12.22 5.84
CA LEU A 182 4.95 11.52 6.67
C LEU A 182 6.31 12.21 6.57
N VAL A 183 7.13 12.03 7.60
CA VAL A 183 8.54 12.43 7.60
C VAL A 183 9.39 11.17 7.53
N GLY A 184 10.40 11.16 6.67
CA GLY A 184 11.31 10.02 6.53
C GLY A 184 11.63 9.68 5.09
N SER A 185 11.87 8.40 4.85
CA SER A 185 12.13 7.83 3.53
C SER A 185 11.02 6.85 3.09
N GLU A 186 11.30 6.02 2.09
CA GLU A 186 10.40 4.94 1.66
C GLU A 186 10.01 4.00 2.81
N SER A 187 10.85 3.89 3.83
CA SER A 187 10.57 3.10 5.04
C SER A 187 9.33 3.59 5.80
N ALA A 188 9.10 4.90 5.88
CA ALA A 188 7.92 5.49 6.51
C ALA A 188 6.66 5.16 5.71
N PHE A 189 6.73 5.25 4.38
CA PHE A 189 5.63 4.86 3.49
C PHE A 189 5.30 3.36 3.62
N LEU A 190 6.33 2.51 3.63
CA LEU A 190 6.18 1.06 3.80
C LEU A 190 5.62 0.68 5.18
N ALA A 191 5.99 1.39 6.25
CA ALA A 191 5.38 1.17 7.55
C ALA A 191 3.88 1.50 7.51
N ARG A 192 3.51 2.63 6.90
CA ARG A 192 2.12 3.06 6.75
C ARG A 192 1.29 2.14 5.86
N SER A 193 1.91 1.48 4.88
CA SER A 193 1.21 0.56 3.98
C SER A 193 0.75 -0.72 4.65
N THR A 194 1.38 -1.14 5.75
CA THR A 194 1.00 -2.37 6.47
C THR A 194 -0.40 -2.35 7.09
N GLU A 195 -0.97 -1.15 7.27
CA GLU A 195 -2.31 -0.93 7.81
C GLU A 195 -3.38 -0.79 6.70
N ARG A 196 -3.05 -1.19 5.47
CA ARG A 196 -3.81 -0.90 4.25
C ARG A 196 -4.16 -2.17 3.51
N GLU A 197 -5.22 -2.09 2.71
CA GLU A 197 -5.64 -3.23 1.87
C GLU A 197 -4.86 -3.27 0.55
N LEU A 198 -4.43 -2.11 0.08
CA LEU A 198 -3.80 -1.93 -1.21
C LEU A 198 -2.93 -0.67 -1.20
N VAL A 199 -1.78 -0.73 -1.85
CA VAL A 199 -0.95 0.44 -2.16
C VAL A 199 -1.09 0.77 -3.64
N VAL A 200 -1.17 2.05 -3.97
CA VAL A 200 -1.12 2.54 -5.35
C VAL A 200 0.00 3.55 -5.48
N ILE A 201 0.84 3.41 -6.49
CA ILE A 201 1.90 4.37 -6.79
C ILE A 201 1.95 4.64 -8.29
N GLY A 202 2.27 5.88 -8.65
CA GLY A 202 2.55 6.23 -10.04
C GLY A 202 3.91 5.70 -10.49
N ARG A 203 4.01 5.29 -11.75
CA ARG A 203 5.29 5.15 -12.42
C ARG A 203 5.75 6.55 -12.85
N ALA A 204 6.82 7.05 -12.22
CA ALA A 204 7.50 8.23 -12.73
C ALA A 204 8.06 7.92 -14.12
N ASP A 205 7.71 8.68 -15.15
CA ASP A 205 8.43 8.62 -16.41
C ASP A 205 9.66 9.51 -16.31
N VAL A 206 10.81 8.90 -15.98
CA VAL A 206 12.08 9.60 -16.17
C VAL A 206 12.41 9.52 -17.66
N ALA A 207 12.47 10.66 -18.35
CA ALA A 207 12.87 10.73 -19.75
C ALA A 207 14.34 10.29 -19.88
N GLY A 208 14.56 9.06 -20.36
CA GLY A 208 15.86 8.53 -20.76
C GLY A 208 15.77 7.95 -22.17
N GLU A 209 16.90 7.89 -22.87
CA GLU A 209 17.00 7.53 -24.30
C GLU A 209 16.49 6.10 -24.64
N ASP A 210 16.24 5.24 -23.65
CA ASP A 210 15.82 3.83 -23.81
C ASP A 210 14.40 3.49 -23.25
N GLY A 211 13.60 4.50 -22.88
CA GLY A 211 12.23 4.30 -22.39
C GLY A 211 12.09 4.35 -20.85
N SER A 212 10.86 4.64 -20.41
CA SER A 212 10.47 4.94 -19.02
C SER A 212 11.06 3.99 -17.97
N TYR A 213 11.77 4.56 -16.98
CA TYR A 213 12.19 3.84 -15.79
C TYR A 213 11.17 4.04 -14.66
N VAL A 214 10.68 2.96 -14.05
CA VAL A 214 10.08 3.03 -12.71
C VAL A 214 11.10 3.68 -11.79
N GLY A 215 10.71 4.80 -11.15
CA GLY A 215 11.56 5.48 -10.18
C GLY A 215 12.07 4.51 -9.10
N ALA A 216 13.29 4.73 -8.60
CA ALA A 216 13.93 3.85 -7.63
C ALA A 216 13.02 3.55 -6.42
N THR A 217 12.33 4.58 -5.92
CA THR A 217 11.33 4.49 -4.85
C THR A 217 10.18 3.54 -5.18
N ALA A 218 9.60 3.63 -6.39
CA ALA A 218 8.49 2.77 -6.79
C ALA A 218 8.92 1.30 -6.91
N MET A 219 10.14 1.03 -7.39
CA MET A 219 10.70 -0.32 -7.43
C MET A 219 10.97 -0.87 -6.03
N THR A 220 11.55 -0.08 -5.13
CA THR A 220 11.79 -0.45 -3.73
C THR A 220 10.47 -0.76 -3.02
N ILE A 221 9.47 0.10 -3.14
CA ILE A 221 8.16 -0.13 -2.53
C ILE A 221 7.52 -1.40 -3.11
N ALA A 222 7.59 -1.62 -4.43
CA ALA A 222 7.08 -2.83 -5.06
C ALA A 222 7.81 -4.11 -4.62
N GLN A 223 9.10 -4.00 -4.30
CA GLN A 223 9.90 -5.09 -3.76
C GLN A 223 9.60 -5.39 -2.30
N ASP A 224 9.27 -4.37 -1.49
CA ASP A 224 9.30 -4.48 -0.04
C ASP A 224 7.92 -4.42 0.65
N ALA A 225 6.87 -4.00 -0.06
CA ALA A 225 5.51 -3.94 0.47
C ALA A 225 5.04 -5.33 0.96
N SER A 226 4.35 -5.35 2.10
CA SER A 226 3.68 -6.55 2.65
C SER A 226 2.23 -6.69 2.18
N VAL A 227 1.73 -5.70 1.44
CA VAL A 227 0.36 -5.66 0.89
C VAL A 227 0.43 -5.56 -0.63
N PRO A 228 -0.63 -5.94 -1.36
CA PRO A 228 -0.68 -5.78 -2.81
C PRO A 228 -0.39 -4.33 -3.20
N ILE A 229 0.37 -4.16 -4.27
CA ILE A 229 0.72 -2.85 -4.80
C ILE A 229 0.36 -2.76 -6.27
N VAL A 230 -0.31 -1.68 -6.66
CA VAL A 230 -0.58 -1.34 -8.05
C VAL A 230 0.35 -0.20 -8.48
N VAL A 231 1.17 -0.47 -9.49
CA VAL A 231 1.98 0.55 -10.17
C VAL A 231 1.23 1.00 -11.41
N VAL A 232 0.89 2.29 -11.46
CA VAL A 232 0.07 2.87 -12.53
C VAL A 232 0.96 3.66 -13.49
N PRO A 233 0.98 3.33 -14.79
CA PRO A 233 1.77 4.10 -15.75
C PRO A 233 1.21 5.52 -15.92
N SER A 234 2.12 6.48 -16.05
CA SER A 234 1.86 7.91 -16.36
C SER A 234 0.99 8.19 -17.59
N GLY A 235 1.03 7.34 -18.61
CA GLY A 235 0.21 7.44 -19.82
C GLY A 235 -1.13 6.73 -19.70
N TRP A 236 -1.42 6.13 -18.55
CA TRP A 236 -2.70 5.47 -18.31
C TRP A 236 -3.82 6.48 -18.19
N SER A 237 -4.98 6.11 -18.72
CA SER A 237 -6.24 6.84 -18.50
C SER A 237 -7.37 5.83 -18.26
N PRO A 238 -8.43 6.24 -17.52
CA PRO A 238 -9.60 5.41 -17.34
C PRO A 238 -10.23 5.10 -18.70
N HIS A 239 -10.32 3.82 -19.07
CA HIS A 239 -10.99 3.44 -20.30
C HIS A 239 -12.49 3.24 -20.02
N PRO A 240 -13.40 3.98 -20.68
CA PRO A 240 -14.83 3.98 -20.34
C PRO A 240 -15.61 2.70 -20.67
N ASP A 241 -15.07 1.81 -21.51
CA ASP A 241 -15.83 0.76 -22.23
C ASP A 241 -15.24 -0.66 -22.18
N ALA A 242 -14.32 -0.94 -21.25
CA ALA A 242 -13.54 -2.15 -21.36
C ALA A 242 -14.00 -3.25 -20.40
N GLU A 243 -14.82 -4.20 -20.88
CA GLU A 243 -14.89 -5.60 -20.40
C GLU A 243 -13.54 -6.34 -20.58
N ARG A 244 -12.43 -5.61 -20.51
CA ARG A 244 -11.09 -6.14 -20.67
C ARG A 244 -10.77 -7.05 -19.50
N PRO A 245 -10.13 -8.21 -19.73
CA PRO A 245 -9.83 -9.14 -18.68
C PRO A 245 -8.82 -8.56 -17.69
N VAL A 246 -8.90 -9.06 -16.45
CA VAL A 246 -7.73 -9.09 -15.58
C VAL A 246 -6.77 -10.13 -16.17
N MET A 247 -5.51 -9.77 -16.38
CA MET A 247 -4.49 -10.73 -16.84
C MET A 247 -3.60 -11.10 -15.68
N VAL A 248 -3.29 -12.39 -15.49
CA VAL A 248 -2.28 -12.85 -14.54
C VAL A 248 -1.17 -13.59 -15.28
N ALA A 249 0.08 -13.16 -15.08
CA ALA A 249 1.25 -13.85 -15.61
C ALA A 249 1.76 -14.86 -14.57
N ILE A 250 1.83 -16.13 -14.96
CA ILE A 250 2.13 -17.27 -14.09
C ILE A 250 3.37 -17.98 -14.62
N ASP A 251 4.36 -18.18 -13.76
CA ASP A 251 5.37 -19.20 -13.99
C ASP A 251 4.72 -20.56 -13.71
N ALA A 252 4.46 -21.36 -14.75
CA ALA A 252 3.78 -22.64 -14.61
C ALA A 252 4.61 -23.70 -13.88
N LEU A 253 5.93 -23.50 -13.79
CA LEU A 253 6.82 -24.42 -13.10
C LEU A 253 6.95 -24.08 -11.60
N GLU A 254 6.87 -22.79 -11.28
CA GLU A 254 6.94 -22.27 -9.90
C GLU A 254 5.82 -21.24 -9.64
N PRO A 255 4.54 -21.66 -9.60
CA PRO A 255 3.43 -20.72 -9.57
C PRO A 255 3.33 -19.99 -8.23
N HIS A 256 3.14 -18.67 -8.30
CA HIS A 256 2.75 -17.83 -7.17
C HIS A 256 1.22 -17.82 -7.05
N LEU A 257 0.68 -18.73 -6.23
CA LEU A 257 -0.76 -18.95 -6.12
C LEU A 257 -1.50 -17.72 -5.57
N GLU A 258 -0.84 -16.90 -4.75
CA GLU A 258 -1.38 -15.67 -4.19
C GLU A 258 -1.73 -14.66 -5.29
N ALA A 259 -0.91 -14.59 -6.34
CA ALA A 259 -1.19 -13.75 -7.50
C ALA A 259 -2.40 -14.24 -8.30
N VAL A 260 -2.56 -15.56 -8.42
CA VAL A 260 -3.71 -16.18 -9.09
C VAL A 260 -4.98 -15.94 -8.27
N GLU A 261 -4.91 -16.11 -6.95
CA GLU A 261 -6.02 -15.86 -6.03
C GLU A 261 -6.44 -14.39 -6.08
N PHE A 262 -5.48 -13.46 -6.04
CA PHE A 262 -5.74 -12.02 -6.15
C PHE A 262 -6.43 -11.70 -7.48
N ALA A 263 -5.91 -12.22 -8.59
CA ALA A 263 -6.45 -11.94 -9.91
C ALA A 263 -7.89 -12.44 -10.05
N LEU A 264 -8.19 -13.65 -9.54
CA LEU A 264 -9.55 -14.20 -9.50
C LEU A 264 -10.48 -13.37 -8.61
N ALA A 265 -10.03 -13.02 -7.40
CA ALA A 265 -10.81 -12.20 -6.48
C ALA A 265 -11.13 -10.82 -7.07
N TYR A 266 -10.14 -10.17 -7.67
CA TYR A 266 -10.29 -8.88 -8.34
C TYR A 266 -11.22 -8.98 -9.54
N ALA A 267 -11.06 -10.00 -10.39
CA ALA A 267 -11.92 -10.26 -11.54
C ALA A 267 -13.38 -10.48 -11.13
N HIS A 268 -13.61 -11.33 -10.11
CA HIS A 268 -14.94 -11.59 -9.56
C HIS A 268 -15.60 -10.30 -9.05
N TRP A 269 -14.86 -9.52 -8.25
CA TRP A 269 -15.35 -8.29 -7.68
C TRP A 269 -15.67 -7.23 -8.75
N ARG A 270 -14.85 -7.12 -9.80
CA ARG A 270 -15.10 -6.21 -10.93
C ARG A 270 -16.12 -6.73 -11.95
N GLY A 271 -16.50 -8.01 -11.88
CA GLY A 271 -17.30 -8.65 -12.91
C GLY A 271 -16.57 -8.74 -14.26
N LEU A 272 -15.25 -8.94 -14.24
CA LEU A 272 -14.41 -9.04 -15.44
C LEU A 272 -13.96 -10.50 -15.67
N PRO A 273 -13.68 -10.89 -16.92
CA PRO A 273 -13.03 -12.17 -17.19
C PRO A 273 -11.57 -12.17 -16.69
N LEU A 274 -11.02 -13.38 -16.49
CA LEU A 274 -9.61 -13.59 -16.18
C LEU A 274 -8.89 -14.22 -17.37
N LEU A 275 -7.74 -13.67 -17.73
CA LEU A 275 -6.78 -14.25 -18.67
C LEU A 275 -5.52 -14.71 -17.91
N ALA A 276 -5.37 -16.01 -17.71
CA ALA A 276 -4.16 -16.60 -17.12
C ALA A 276 -3.15 -16.95 -18.22
N VAL A 277 -1.92 -16.46 -18.11
CA VAL A 277 -0.89 -16.61 -19.14
C VAL A 277 0.38 -17.19 -18.56
N SER A 278 0.89 -18.26 -19.17
CA SER A 278 2.25 -18.73 -18.93
C SER A 278 3.04 -18.74 -20.23
N VAL A 279 4.04 -17.87 -20.33
CA VAL A 279 4.87 -17.79 -21.53
C VAL A 279 6.06 -18.71 -21.36
N TRP A 280 6.35 -19.51 -22.39
CA TRP A 280 7.49 -20.41 -22.37
C TRP A 280 8.42 -20.15 -23.56
N GLU A 281 9.70 -20.37 -23.32
CA GLU A 281 10.71 -20.48 -24.37
C GLU A 281 11.10 -21.94 -24.51
N SER A 282 11.50 -22.35 -25.72
CA SER A 282 12.13 -23.66 -25.86
C SER A 282 13.43 -23.65 -25.08
N PRO A 283 13.74 -24.70 -24.32
CA PRO A 283 15.06 -24.86 -23.76
C PRO A 283 16.11 -24.71 -24.86
N THR A 284 17.00 -23.72 -24.75
CA THR A 284 18.15 -23.58 -25.65
C THR A 284 19.43 -23.78 -24.85
N GLY A 285 20.37 -24.58 -25.38
CA GLY A 285 21.67 -24.79 -24.75
C GLY A 285 21.97 -26.27 -24.41
N PRO A 286 23.07 -26.54 -23.69
CA PRO A 286 23.48 -27.91 -23.33
C PRO A 286 22.40 -28.68 -22.56
N ASP A 287 21.64 -27.99 -21.72
CA ASP A 287 20.56 -28.55 -20.90
C ASP A 287 19.37 -29.02 -21.74
N ALA A 288 19.10 -28.36 -22.89
CA ALA A 288 18.08 -28.77 -23.83
C ALA A 288 18.36 -30.14 -24.48
N ARG A 289 19.65 -30.43 -24.73
CA ARG A 289 20.10 -31.76 -25.22
C ARG A 289 19.99 -32.84 -24.16
N MET A 290 20.03 -32.46 -22.88
CA MET A 290 19.95 -33.38 -21.75
C MET A 290 18.49 -33.72 -21.39
N LEU A 291 17.56 -32.80 -21.64
CA LEU A 291 16.14 -33.00 -21.37
C LEU A 291 15.45 -33.92 -22.40
N LEU A 292 15.92 -33.98 -23.67
CA LEU A 292 15.28 -34.72 -24.77
C LEU A 292 13.77 -34.42 -24.97
N VAL A 293 13.26 -33.37 -24.33
CA VAL A 293 11.85 -32.96 -24.38
C VAL A 293 11.62 -32.19 -25.68
N GLY A 294 10.64 -32.62 -26.47
CA GLY A 294 10.18 -31.89 -27.64
C GLY A 294 9.36 -30.65 -27.26
N ASP A 295 9.25 -29.68 -28.18
CA ASP A 295 8.47 -28.46 -27.93
C ASP A 295 7.00 -28.74 -27.55
N GLU A 296 6.42 -29.83 -28.06
CA GLU A 296 5.05 -30.26 -27.74
C GLU A 296 4.91 -30.76 -26.30
N GLU A 297 5.79 -31.66 -25.86
CA GLU A 297 5.82 -32.16 -24.48
C GLU A 297 6.12 -31.03 -23.48
N TRP A 298 6.96 -30.05 -23.85
CA TRP A 298 7.20 -28.88 -23.03
C TRP A 298 5.96 -27.96 -22.95
N MET A 299 5.27 -27.74 -24.08
CA MET A 299 4.02 -26.99 -24.10
C MET A 299 2.94 -27.65 -23.23
N GLU A 300 2.78 -28.97 -23.30
CA GLU A 300 1.87 -29.75 -22.47
C GLU A 300 2.21 -29.58 -20.99
N ARG A 301 3.49 -29.72 -20.61
CA ARG A 301 3.95 -29.53 -19.23
C ARG A 301 3.63 -28.13 -18.69
N ILE A 302 3.83 -27.09 -19.50
CA ILE A 302 3.50 -25.71 -19.12
C ILE A 302 1.99 -25.51 -19.02
N SER A 303 1.21 -26.09 -19.94
CA SER A 303 -0.25 -26.06 -19.89
C SER A 303 -0.80 -26.77 -18.65
N ASP A 304 -0.26 -27.93 -18.31
CA ASP A 304 -0.65 -28.69 -17.12
C ASP A 304 -0.30 -27.94 -15.83
N GLY A 305 0.88 -27.32 -15.77
CA GLY A 305 1.29 -26.49 -14.63
C GLY A 305 0.40 -25.25 -14.46
N LEU A 306 0.07 -24.58 -15.58
CA LEU A 306 -0.86 -23.45 -15.60
C LEU A 306 -2.23 -23.85 -15.07
N ASP A 307 -2.78 -24.97 -15.57
CA ASP A 307 -4.09 -25.43 -15.14
C ASP A 307 -4.08 -25.93 -13.68
N ALA A 308 -3.01 -26.59 -13.24
CA ALA A 308 -2.83 -26.99 -11.84
C ALA A 308 -2.82 -25.79 -10.88
N ALA A 309 -2.26 -24.65 -11.29
CA ALA A 309 -2.29 -23.41 -10.51
C ALA A 309 -3.68 -22.75 -10.48
N VAL A 310 -4.39 -22.76 -11.61
CA VAL A 310 -5.65 -22.02 -11.78
C VAL A 310 -6.87 -22.80 -11.31
N ARG A 311 -6.96 -24.10 -11.63
CA ARG A 311 -8.15 -24.93 -11.41
C ARG A 311 -8.63 -24.97 -9.95
N PRO A 312 -7.77 -25.15 -8.93
CA PRO A 312 -8.22 -25.20 -7.54
C PRO A 312 -8.83 -23.87 -7.07
N LEU A 313 -8.22 -22.75 -7.46
CA LEU A 313 -8.67 -21.42 -7.06
C LEU A 313 -9.92 -20.99 -7.83
N ARG A 314 -10.05 -21.38 -9.11
CA ARG A 314 -11.27 -21.14 -9.91
C ARG A 314 -12.52 -21.71 -9.26
N ALA A 315 -12.42 -22.84 -8.54
CA ALA A 315 -13.55 -23.42 -7.82
C ALA A 315 -14.13 -22.49 -6.73
N LEU A 316 -13.34 -21.55 -6.22
CA LEU A 316 -13.77 -20.53 -5.25
C LEU A 316 -14.47 -19.33 -5.91
N TYR A 317 -14.33 -19.17 -7.23
CA TYR A 317 -14.84 -18.05 -8.02
C TYR A 317 -15.56 -18.54 -9.30
N PRO A 318 -16.67 -19.28 -9.18
CA PRO A 318 -17.33 -19.93 -10.31
C PRO A 318 -17.87 -18.96 -11.37
N ASP A 319 -18.18 -17.73 -10.98
CA ASP A 319 -18.74 -16.69 -11.86
C ASP A 319 -17.69 -16.00 -12.73
N VAL A 320 -16.40 -16.26 -12.51
CA VAL A 320 -15.32 -15.69 -13.31
C VAL A 320 -15.06 -16.57 -14.54
N SER A 321 -15.27 -16.01 -15.72
CA SER A 321 -14.83 -16.66 -16.97
C SER A 321 -13.31 -16.64 -17.04
N VAL A 322 -12.68 -17.82 -16.97
CA VAL A 322 -11.22 -17.97 -17.01
C VAL A 322 -10.77 -18.52 -18.36
N THR A 323 -9.89 -17.80 -19.04
CA THR A 323 -9.17 -18.25 -20.23
C THR A 323 -7.71 -18.49 -19.88
N GLN A 324 -7.15 -19.63 -20.28
CA GLN A 324 -5.73 -19.97 -20.09
C GLN A 324 -5.00 -19.91 -21.43
N ARG A 325 -3.80 -19.33 -21.48
CA ARG A 325 -2.95 -19.29 -22.68
C ARG A 325 -1.50 -19.62 -22.34
N SER A 326 -0.89 -20.51 -23.11
CA SER A 326 0.52 -20.88 -22.97
C SER A 326 1.34 -20.57 -24.24
N PRO A 327 1.48 -19.29 -24.64
CA PRO A 327 2.17 -18.92 -25.86
C PRO A 327 3.68 -19.18 -25.76
N ARG A 328 4.28 -19.57 -26.88
CA ARG A 328 5.74 -19.62 -27.03
C ARG A 328 6.31 -18.25 -27.36
N GLY A 329 7.41 -17.87 -26.73
CA GLY A 329 8.17 -16.66 -27.07
C GLY A 329 8.87 -16.04 -25.86
N VAL A 330 9.41 -14.85 -26.04
CA VAL A 330 10.11 -14.12 -24.97
C VAL A 330 9.09 -13.64 -23.92
N PRO A 331 9.15 -14.10 -22.64
CA PRO A 331 8.11 -13.85 -21.64
C PRO A 331 7.70 -12.39 -21.52
N VAL A 332 8.67 -11.50 -21.36
CA VAL A 332 8.39 -10.06 -21.18
C VAL A 332 7.64 -9.48 -22.38
N ASP A 333 8.08 -9.77 -23.60
CA ASP A 333 7.49 -9.14 -24.79
C ASP A 333 6.08 -9.69 -25.07
N ILE A 334 5.87 -10.99 -24.85
CA ILE A 334 4.54 -11.60 -24.99
C ILE A 334 3.59 -11.10 -23.89
N ILE A 335 4.06 -11.02 -22.64
CA ILE A 335 3.26 -10.54 -21.50
C ILE A 335 2.83 -9.09 -21.75
N LEU A 336 3.77 -8.21 -22.10
CA LEU A 336 3.47 -6.80 -22.35
C LEU A 336 2.45 -6.63 -23.48
N ARG A 337 2.63 -7.34 -24.59
CA ARG A 337 1.69 -7.28 -25.73
C ARG A 337 0.30 -7.76 -25.36
N LEU A 338 0.17 -8.88 -24.65
CA LEU A 338 -1.15 -9.38 -24.21
C LEU A 338 -1.80 -8.45 -23.17
N ALA A 339 -0.98 -7.80 -22.33
CA ALA A 339 -1.46 -6.89 -21.29
C ALA A 339 -2.03 -5.58 -21.85
N GLU A 340 -1.72 -5.17 -23.08
CA GLU A 340 -2.33 -3.99 -23.72
C GLU A 340 -3.87 -4.08 -23.80
N GLU A 341 -4.40 -5.30 -23.90
CA GLU A 341 -5.82 -5.61 -23.91
C GLU A 341 -6.38 -5.93 -22.51
N ALA A 342 -5.57 -5.82 -21.45
CA ALA A 342 -6.00 -6.09 -20.08
C ALA A 342 -6.42 -4.81 -19.35
N SER A 343 -7.29 -4.94 -18.35
CA SER A 343 -7.63 -3.83 -17.43
C SER A 343 -6.61 -3.70 -16.29
N LEU A 344 -5.96 -4.80 -15.95
CA LEU A 344 -4.96 -4.93 -14.89
C LEU A 344 -4.08 -6.13 -15.22
N LEU A 345 -2.75 -5.96 -15.15
CA LEU A 345 -1.80 -7.07 -15.20
C LEU A 345 -1.37 -7.44 -13.78
N VAL A 346 -1.50 -8.70 -13.41
CA VAL A 346 -1.15 -9.23 -12.09
C VAL A 346 0.09 -10.10 -12.21
N VAL A 347 1.07 -9.87 -11.34
CA VAL A 347 2.28 -10.66 -11.21
C VAL A 347 2.54 -11.01 -9.75
N GLY A 348 3.10 -12.18 -9.50
CA GLY A 348 3.57 -12.56 -8.17
C GLY A 348 4.92 -11.95 -7.84
N ARG A 349 5.17 -11.77 -6.55
CA ARG A 349 6.51 -11.62 -5.99
C ARG A 349 6.98 -13.00 -5.50
N PRO A 350 8.21 -13.43 -5.83
CA PRO A 350 8.79 -14.64 -5.28
C PRO A 350 8.72 -14.68 -3.75
N GLY A 351 8.40 -15.85 -3.20
CA GLY A 351 8.18 -16.05 -1.78
C GLY A 351 9.44 -16.10 -0.93
N HIS A 352 9.23 -15.85 0.37
CA HIS A 352 10.25 -15.89 1.40
C HIS A 352 10.62 -17.35 1.74
N GLY A 353 11.86 -17.75 1.47
CA GLY A 353 12.51 -18.69 2.38
C GLY A 353 12.71 -17.98 3.73
N ARG A 354 12.58 -18.71 4.86
CA ARG A 354 12.47 -18.20 6.25
C ARG A 354 13.46 -17.11 6.71
N HIS A 355 14.49 -16.73 5.93
CA HIS A 355 15.47 -15.71 6.31
C HIS A 355 15.98 -14.79 5.17
N TRP A 356 15.39 -14.80 3.96
CA TRP A 356 15.87 -13.95 2.85
C TRP A 356 14.75 -13.33 2.03
N ARG A 357 14.85 -12.02 1.78
CA ARG A 357 14.06 -11.31 0.78
C ARG A 357 14.68 -11.56 -0.59
N MET A 358 13.96 -12.21 -1.49
CA MET A 358 14.40 -12.29 -2.89
C MET A 358 13.95 -11.04 -3.65
N PRO A 359 14.83 -10.47 -4.50
CA PRO A 359 14.44 -9.35 -5.34
C PRO A 359 13.32 -9.78 -6.31
N LEU A 360 12.58 -8.80 -6.83
CA LEU A 360 11.61 -9.07 -7.91
C LEU A 360 12.29 -9.82 -9.06
N GLY A 361 11.60 -10.83 -9.58
CA GLY A 361 12.04 -11.58 -10.74
C GLY A 361 12.30 -10.66 -11.94
N SER A 362 13.20 -11.08 -12.83
CA SER A 362 13.61 -10.29 -14.00
C SER A 362 12.42 -9.91 -14.90
N VAL A 363 11.43 -10.80 -15.02
CA VAL A 363 10.18 -10.56 -15.75
C VAL A 363 9.35 -9.48 -15.06
N SER A 364 9.01 -9.64 -13.77
CA SER A 364 8.21 -8.67 -13.01
C SER A 364 8.86 -7.27 -13.04
N ARG A 365 10.18 -7.18 -12.88
CA ARG A 365 10.91 -5.91 -12.99
C ARG A 365 10.72 -5.27 -14.37
N ARG A 366 10.99 -6.00 -15.46
CA ARG A 366 10.85 -5.46 -16.83
C ARG A 366 9.40 -5.13 -17.19
N VAL A 367 8.44 -5.87 -16.66
CA VAL A 367 7.00 -5.60 -16.79
C VAL A 367 6.65 -4.28 -16.12
N LEU A 368 7.06 -4.07 -14.86
CA LEU A 368 6.84 -2.80 -14.15
C LEU A 368 7.43 -1.61 -14.91
N HIS A 369 8.60 -1.78 -15.50
CA HIS A 369 9.23 -0.74 -16.32
C HIS A 369 8.42 -0.39 -17.58
N ARG A 370 7.86 -1.38 -18.28
CA ARG A 370 7.40 -1.19 -19.68
C ARG A 370 5.90 -1.28 -19.88
N ALA A 371 5.13 -1.78 -18.90
CA ALA A 371 3.69 -1.95 -19.06
C ALA A 371 2.98 -0.63 -19.36
N ALA A 372 2.05 -0.67 -20.31
CA ALA A 372 1.15 0.44 -20.63
C ALA A 372 -0.16 0.40 -19.81
N VAL A 373 -0.35 -0.67 -19.03
CA VAL A 373 -1.50 -0.89 -18.15
C VAL A 373 -1.06 -0.94 -16.68
N PRO A 374 -1.97 -0.71 -15.72
CA PRO A 374 -1.68 -0.85 -14.31
C PRO A 374 -1.19 -2.28 -14.00
N VAL A 375 -0.16 -2.39 -13.17
CA VAL A 375 0.44 -3.67 -12.78
C VAL A 375 0.29 -3.87 -11.29
N ALA A 376 -0.44 -4.92 -10.89
CA ALA A 376 -0.51 -5.38 -9.51
C ALA A 376 0.61 -6.38 -9.22
N VAL A 377 1.40 -6.11 -8.18
CA VAL A 377 2.43 -7.03 -7.67
C VAL A 377 1.94 -7.58 -6.33
N ILE A 378 1.85 -8.91 -6.24
CA ILE A 378 1.24 -9.59 -5.10
C ILE A 378 2.30 -10.23 -4.21
N PRO A 379 2.36 -9.86 -2.91
CA PRO A 379 3.18 -10.53 -1.91
C PRO A 379 2.88 -12.02 -1.79
N ALA A 380 3.91 -12.84 -1.52
CA ALA A 380 3.77 -14.29 -1.37
C ALA A 380 3.07 -14.75 -0.08
N ASP A 381 2.82 -13.85 0.87
CA ASP A 381 2.06 -14.09 2.09
C ASP A 381 0.65 -13.49 2.04
N TRP A 382 0.21 -13.07 0.84
CA TRP A 382 -1.10 -12.48 0.65
C TRP A 382 -2.19 -13.54 0.48
N HIS A 383 -3.32 -13.36 1.17
CA HIS A 383 -4.52 -14.20 1.01
C HIS A 383 -5.78 -13.35 0.93
N ALA A 384 -6.73 -13.76 0.08
CA ALA A 384 -7.97 -13.00 -0.11
C ALA A 384 -8.87 -13.02 1.14
N MET A 385 -8.74 -14.05 1.98
CA MET A 385 -9.52 -14.17 3.22
C MET A 385 -9.11 -13.16 4.31
N ASP A 386 -7.85 -12.71 4.28
CA ASP A 386 -7.32 -11.76 5.25
C ASP A 386 -7.53 -10.30 4.81
N SER A 387 -7.86 -10.09 3.53
CA SER A 387 -8.08 -8.79 2.92
C SER A 387 -9.54 -8.33 3.05
N ALA A 388 -9.76 -7.04 3.28
CA ALA A 388 -11.09 -6.41 3.26
C ALA A 388 -11.57 -6.04 1.84
N MET A 389 -11.00 -6.65 0.80
CA MET A 389 -11.52 -6.57 -0.57
C MET A 389 -13.02 -6.98 -0.56
N PRO A 390 -13.93 -6.14 -1.07
CA PRO A 390 -15.36 -6.43 -1.02
C PRO A 390 -15.68 -7.67 -1.86
N ARG A 391 -16.46 -8.58 -1.28
CA ARG A 391 -17.03 -9.70 -2.06
C ARG A 391 -18.29 -9.20 -2.75
N ARG A 392 -18.41 -9.43 -4.06
CA ARG A 392 -19.65 -9.13 -4.78
C ARG A 392 -20.74 -10.03 -4.18
N SER A 393 -21.86 -9.45 -3.77
CA SER A 393 -23.01 -10.26 -3.36
C SER A 393 -23.48 -11.04 -4.60
N PRO A 394 -23.77 -12.35 -4.49
CA PRO A 394 -24.35 -13.09 -5.60
C PRO A 394 -25.65 -12.40 -6.02
N SER A 395 -25.74 -12.06 -7.31
CA SER A 395 -26.89 -11.42 -7.94
C SER A 395 -28.07 -12.37 -8.09
#